data_AF-A0A0E4GB59-F1
#
_entry.id   AF-A0A0E4GB59-F1
#
_cell.length_a   1.000
_cell.length_b   1.000
_cell.length_c   1.000
_cell.angle_alpha   90.00
_cell.angle_beta   90.00
_cell.angle_gamma   90.00
#
_symmetry.space_group_name_H-M   'P 1'
#
loop_
_entity.id
_entity.type
_entity.pdbx_description
1 polymer ?
#
loop_
_entity_poly.entity_id
_entity_poly.type
_entity_poly.pdbx_seq_one_letter_code
_entity_poly.pdbx_strand_id
1 'polypeptide(L)'
;MHISKFDSINGVPDETQIEAWAEGYFHNLLNMFNAFFTQVSVAEAVERMSKIPFDQLIREALEGENEVIIEKAVAVVNEKVEMELEFMRAYLD
;
A
#
# COMPACT_ATOMS: atom_id res chain seq x y z
N MET A 1 14.13 2.78 -22.48
CA MET A 1 12.92 3.62 -22.53
C MET A 1 11.94 3.00 -21.55
N HIS A 2 11.72 3.64 -20.40
CA HIS A 2 10.69 3.22 -19.45
C HIS A 2 9.35 3.75 -19.96
N ILE A 3 8.34 2.88 -20.02
CA ILE A 3 6.97 3.29 -20.33
C ILE A 3 6.25 3.36 -18.99
N SER A 4 5.77 4.55 -18.64
CA SER A 4 5.00 4.78 -17.41
C SER A 4 3.83 3.81 -17.33
N LYS A 5 3.59 3.28 -16.12
CA LYS A 5 2.39 2.51 -15.79
C LYS A 5 1.12 3.35 -15.77
N PHE A 6 1.26 4.67 -15.70
CA PHE A 6 0.18 5.63 -15.54
C PHE A 6 0.08 6.57 -16.72
N ASP A 7 -1.15 6.85 -17.15
CA ASP A 7 -1.40 7.88 -18.16
C ASP A 7 -1.10 9.29 -17.60
N SER A 8 -0.93 10.24 -18.53
CA SER A 8 -0.80 11.65 -18.19
C SER A 8 -1.92 12.46 -18.83
N ILE A 9 -2.67 13.20 -18.02
CA ILE A 9 -3.70 14.13 -18.45
C ILE A 9 -3.09 15.54 -18.40
N ASN A 10 -2.94 16.19 -19.56
CA ASN A 10 -2.29 17.51 -19.68
C ASN A 10 -0.85 17.57 -19.11
N GLY A 11 -0.09 16.46 -19.21
CA GLY A 11 1.28 16.38 -18.71
C GLY A 11 1.40 16.16 -17.20
N VAL A 12 0.28 15.95 -16.50
CA VAL A 12 0.23 15.56 -15.09
C VAL A 12 -0.21 14.09 -15.01
N PRO A 13 0.42 13.25 -14.17
CA PRO A 13 -0.03 11.88 -13.96
C PRO A 13 -1.52 11.80 -13.56
N ASP A 14 -2.24 10.83 -14.10
CA ASP A 14 -3.65 10.60 -13.73
C ASP A 14 -3.76 10.10 -12.29
N GLU A 15 -4.14 11.00 -11.38
CA GLU A 15 -4.28 10.70 -9.96
C GLU A 15 -5.25 9.55 -9.68
N THR A 16 -6.31 9.41 -10.48
CA THR A 16 -7.33 8.36 -10.27
C THR A 16 -6.72 6.98 -10.54
N GLN A 17 -5.85 6.87 -11.55
CA GLN A 17 -5.15 5.62 -11.84
C GLN A 17 -4.13 5.27 -10.75
N ILE A 18 -3.46 6.27 -10.18
CA ILE A 18 -2.49 6.08 -9.09
C ILE A 18 -3.20 5.58 -7.84
N GLU A 19 -4.31 6.21 -7.47
CA GLU A 19 -5.14 5.82 -6.33
C GLU A 19 -5.69 4.39 -6.53
N ALA A 20 -6.28 4.09 -7.68
CA ALA A 20 -6.80 2.76 -7.97
C ALA A 20 -5.71 1.68 -7.96
N TRP A 21 -4.52 1.99 -8.47
CA TRP A 21 -3.37 1.09 -8.42
C TRP A 21 -2.92 0.84 -6.98
N ALA A 22 -2.80 1.91 -6.18
CA ALA A 22 -2.37 1.83 -4.78
C ALA A 22 -3.35 1.01 -3.93
N GLU A 23 -4.65 1.21 -4.10
CA GLU A 23 -5.69 0.41 -3.44
C GLU A 23 -5.62 -1.07 -3.84
N GLY A 24 -5.48 -1.36 -5.14
CA GLY A 24 -5.33 -2.72 -5.63
C GLY A 24 -4.06 -3.39 -5.11
N TYR A 25 -2.95 -2.66 -5.07
CA TYR A 25 -1.68 -3.14 -4.53
C TYR A 25 -1.80 -3.48 -3.04
N PHE A 26 -2.37 -2.58 -2.24
CA PHE A 26 -2.61 -2.82 -0.81
C PHE A 26 -3.52 -4.03 -0.57
N HIS A 27 -4.62 -4.15 -1.33
CA HIS A 27 -5.51 -5.30 -1.23
C HIS A 27 -4.81 -6.63 -1.51
N ASN A 28 -3.93 -6.66 -2.53
CA ASN A 28 -3.13 -7.84 -2.84
C ASN A 28 -2.15 -8.18 -1.71
N LEU A 29 -1.53 -7.17 -1.08
CA LEU A 29 -0.68 -7.38 0.10
C LEU A 29 -1.47 -7.98 1.26
N LEU A 30 -2.66 -7.44 1.58
CA LEU A 30 -3.50 -7.99 2.65
C LEU A 30 -3.89 -9.44 2.39
N ASN A 31 -4.28 -9.78 1.15
CA ASN A 31 -4.59 -11.16 0.78
C ASN A 31 -3.39 -12.09 0.98
N MET A 32 -2.19 -11.64 0.63
CA MET A 32 -0.97 -12.40 0.89
C MET A 32 -0.69 -12.53 2.40
N PHE A 33 -0.87 -11.45 3.17
CA PHE A 33 -0.65 -11.45 4.62
C PHE A 33 -1.66 -12.31 5.38
N ASN A 34 -2.89 -12.45 4.91
CA ASN A 34 -3.89 -13.35 5.50
C ASN A 34 -3.36 -14.79 5.60
N ALA A 35 -2.61 -15.28 4.60
CA ALA A 35 -2.00 -16.61 4.66
C ALA A 35 -1.00 -16.76 5.82
N PHE A 36 -0.35 -15.67 6.24
CA PHE A 36 0.61 -15.66 7.34
C PHE A 36 -0.05 -15.33 8.70
N PHE A 37 -1.06 -14.46 8.72
CA PHE A 37 -1.64 -13.93 9.95
C PHE A 37 -2.77 -14.79 10.51
N THR A 38 -3.38 -15.67 9.72
CA THR A 38 -4.42 -16.60 10.19
C THR A 38 -3.95 -17.61 11.24
N GLN A 39 -2.63 -17.77 11.41
CA GLN A 39 -2.03 -18.70 12.38
C GLN A 39 -1.56 -18.04 13.67
N VAL A 40 -1.72 -16.71 13.81
CA VAL A 40 -1.23 -15.96 14.98
C VAL A 40 -2.37 -15.22 15.67
N SER A 41 -2.10 -14.75 16.89
CA SER A 41 -3.04 -13.90 17.62
C SER A 41 -3.21 -12.54 16.92
N VAL A 42 -4.34 -11.86 17.16
CA VAL A 42 -4.57 -10.50 16.64
C VAL A 42 -3.46 -9.54 17.10
N ALA A 43 -3.02 -9.65 18.35
CA ALA A 43 -1.95 -8.80 18.90
C ALA A 43 -0.64 -8.97 18.12
N GLU A 44 -0.28 -10.22 17.80
CA GLU A 44 0.89 -10.53 17.00
C GLU A 44 0.73 -10.11 15.53
N ALA A 45 -0.47 -10.22 14.96
CA ALA A 45 -0.76 -9.73 13.61
C ALA A 45 -0.59 -8.20 13.52
N VAL A 46 -1.11 -7.44 14.49
CA VAL A 46 -0.92 -5.98 14.59
C VAL A 46 0.56 -5.63 14.71
N GLU A 47 1.29 -6.31 15.60
CA GLU A 47 2.73 -6.09 15.77
C GLU A 47 3.50 -6.34 14.47
N ARG A 48 3.23 -7.45 13.78
CA ARG A 48 3.89 -7.79 12.51
C ARG A 48 3.56 -6.80 11.42
N MET A 49 2.27 -6.47 11.23
CA MET A 49 1.82 -5.56 10.18
C MET A 49 2.39 -4.15 10.36
N SER A 50 2.47 -3.65 11.60
CA SER A 50 3.07 -2.33 11.90
C SER A 50 4.57 -2.21 11.63
N LYS A 51 5.27 -3.33 11.43
CA LYS A 51 6.71 -3.36 11.12
C LYS A 51 6.98 -3.51 9.61
N ILE A 52 5.95 -3.68 8.79
CA ILE A 52 6.11 -3.83 7.35
C ILE A 52 6.51 -2.49 6.74
N PRO A 53 7.60 -2.42 5.96
CA PRO A 53 8.03 -1.18 5.30
C PRO A 53 7.22 -0.96 4.01
N PHE A 54 5.94 -0.62 4.15
CA PHE A 54 5.02 -0.45 3.01
C PHE A 54 5.52 0.60 2.00
N ASP A 55 6.09 1.69 2.49
CA ASP A 55 6.72 2.73 1.68
C ASP A 55 7.81 2.17 0.76
N GLN A 56 8.71 1.35 1.29
CA GLN A 56 9.77 0.71 0.53
C GLN A 56 9.19 -0.27 -0.51
N LEU A 57 8.22 -1.09 -0.12
CA LEU A 57 7.58 -2.06 -1.03
C LEU A 57 6.93 -1.37 -2.24
N ILE A 58 6.31 -0.21 -2.04
CA ILE A 58 5.69 0.58 -3.10
C ILE A 58 6.73 1.23 -3.99
N ARG A 59 7.79 1.80 -3.40
CA ARG A 59 8.92 2.38 -4.15
C ARG A 59 9.58 1.35 -5.06
N GLU A 60 9.77 0.12 -4.57
CA GLU A 60 10.28 -1.00 -5.36
C GLU A 60 9.28 -1.42 -6.46
N ALA A 61 7.98 -1.49 -6.14
CA ALA A 61 6.95 -1.86 -7.12
C ALA A 61 6.77 -0.82 -8.25
N LEU A 62 7.13 0.44 -7.99
CA LEU A 62 7.06 1.57 -8.92
C LEU A 62 8.45 2.05 -9.37
N GLU A 63 9.48 1.20 -9.29
CA GLU A 63 10.82 1.55 -9.76
C GLU A 63 10.77 2.03 -11.22
N GLY A 64 11.39 3.19 -11.47
CA GLY A 64 11.42 3.85 -12.78
C GLY A 64 10.27 4.82 -13.04
N GLU A 65 9.26 4.88 -12.16
CA GLU A 65 8.19 5.88 -12.23
C GLU A 65 8.65 7.25 -11.72
N ASN A 66 7.84 8.27 -12.02
CA ASN A 66 8.05 9.62 -11.53
C ASN A 66 7.88 9.69 -10.00
N GLU A 67 8.76 10.42 -9.30
CA GLU A 67 8.71 10.54 -7.83
C GLU A 67 7.34 11.04 -7.32
N VAL A 68 6.67 11.93 -8.04
CA VAL A 68 5.32 12.42 -7.69
C VAL A 68 4.30 11.30 -7.67
N ILE A 69 4.40 10.35 -8.61
CA ILE A 69 3.54 9.16 -8.67
C ILE A 69 3.82 8.26 -7.47
N ILE A 70 5.10 8.03 -7.20
CA ILE A 70 5.55 7.16 -6.10
C ILE A 70 5.05 7.71 -4.76
N GLU A 71 5.30 9.00 -4.48
CA GLU A 71 4.88 9.64 -3.24
C GLU A 71 3.36 9.61 -3.05
N LYS A 72 2.59 9.84 -4.12
CA LYS A 72 1.13 9.76 -4.08
C LYS A 72 0.66 8.34 -3.77
N ALA A 73 1.22 7.32 -4.42
CA ALA A 73 0.89 5.93 -4.14
C ALA A 73 1.26 5.52 -2.70
N VAL A 74 2.43 5.95 -2.21
CA VAL A 74 2.87 5.73 -0.82
C VAL A 74 1.89 6.36 0.17
N ALA A 75 1.47 7.60 -0.07
CA ALA A 75 0.51 8.29 0.80
C ALA A 75 -0.81 7.53 0.91
N VAL A 76 -1.36 7.09 -0.24
CA VAL A 76 -2.63 6.34 -0.29
C VAL A 76 -2.53 5.02 0.46
N VAL A 77 -1.45 4.25 0.25
CA VAL A 77 -1.29 2.97 0.97
C VAL A 77 -1.08 3.20 2.46
N ASN A 78 -0.29 4.20 2.87
CA ASN A 78 -0.07 4.48 4.29
C ASN A 78 -1.37 4.85 5.02
N GLU A 79 -2.25 5.64 4.39
CA GLU A 79 -3.57 5.94 4.95
C GLU A 79 -4.40 4.65 5.15
N LYS A 80 -4.38 3.74 4.18
CA LYS A 80 -5.08 2.45 4.28
C LYS A 80 -4.48 1.53 5.35
N VAL A 81 -3.15 1.49 5.45
CA VAL A 81 -2.44 0.72 6.49
C VAL A 81 -2.81 1.23 7.88
N GLU A 82 -2.88 2.55 8.06
CA GLU A 82 -3.27 3.17 9.33
C GLU A 82 -4.70 2.78 9.73
N MET A 83 -5.67 2.90 8.81
CA MET A 83 -7.05 2.49 9.04
C MET A 83 -7.18 1.00 9.36
N GLU A 84 -6.46 0.13 8.65
CA GLU A 84 -6.51 -1.32 8.91
C GLU A 84 -5.90 -1.65 10.28
N LEU A 85 -4.78 -1.04 10.65
CA LEU A 85 -4.17 -1.23 11.96
C LEU A 85 -5.06 -0.71 13.10
N GLU A 86 -5.76 0.41 12.90
CA GLU A 86 -6.76 0.90 13.86
C GLU A 86 -7.91 -0.11 14.03
N PHE A 87 -8.45 -0.61 12.92
CA PHE A 87 -9.49 -1.63 12.93
C PHE A 87 -9.04 -2.91 13.66
N MET A 88 -7.84 -3.41 13.37
CA MET A 88 -7.28 -4.59 14.04
C MET A 88 -7.07 -4.36 15.54
N ARG A 89 -6.62 -3.17 15.95
CA ARG A 89 -6.43 -2.80 17.36
C ARG A 89 -7.72 -2.77 18.15
N ALA A 90 -8.84 -2.43 17.52
CA ALA A 90 -10.16 -2.44 18.18
C ALA A 90 -10.60 -3.85 18.64
N TYR A 91 -9.97 -4.92 18.17
CA TYR A 91 -10.19 -6.30 18.65
C TYR A 91 -9.31 -6.68 19.84
N LEU A 92 -8.40 -5.80 20.28
CA LEU A 92 -7.52 -6.01 21.43
C LEU A 92 -8.09 -5.42 22.73
N ASP A 93 -9.12 -4.57 22.63
CA ASP A 93 -9.86 -3.99 23.75
C ASP A 93 -10.98 -4.93 24.25
#